data_AF-A0A945URF7-F1
#
_entry.id   AF-A0A945URF7-F1
#
_cell.length_a   1.000
_cell.length_b   1.000
_cell.length_c   1.000
_cell.angle_alpha   90.00
_cell.angle_beta   90.00
_cell.angle_gamma   90.00
#
_symmetry.space_group_name_H-M   'P 1'
#
loop_
_entity.id
_entity.type
_entity.pdbx_description
1 polymer ?
#
loop_
_entity_poly.entity_id
_entity_poly.type
_entity_poly.pdbx_seq_one_letter_code
_entity_poly.pdbx_strand_id
1 'polypeptide(L)'
;MKTSSFLVLATSLLLGASSLGADSQTSTATFSNPVEPGRFKARLMQGEVSIRGGDVAEVTVSTDAPRNAEEKPREDGMRVISSGASFSLQENDNTVTLDYGHQGSWVDHSQFVITVPHNTNLDIEISMGGEISIADISGDVSIKNLNGEIELNDLSGGAIIESMNGEIEASFLEVHPDRPLSFTSMNGEIALHLPADAAANVRFRTQNGSILTNFGEDVLETTTTSGRTFAPEAGEQFAEFAAEMAEGAVEMALEIAEEVKEAMQEARMEMQEQRKMEQAMHLAEEEMREAEREMRDAERETRDMERSK
;
A
#
# COMPACT_ATOMS: atom_id res chain seq x y z
N MET A 1 49.31 19.85 2.40
CA MET A 1 48.14 20.73 2.21
C MET A 1 46.92 19.84 2.32
N LYS A 2 46.16 19.96 3.41
CA LYS A 2 44.94 19.18 3.69
C LYS A 2 43.77 20.12 3.45
N THR A 3 42.95 19.86 2.45
CA THR A 3 41.71 20.62 2.20
C THR A 3 40.56 19.84 2.80
N SER A 4 39.98 20.38 3.87
CA SER A 4 38.80 19.85 4.55
C SER A 4 37.56 20.37 3.82
N SER A 5 36.75 19.50 3.25
CA SER A 5 35.41 19.85 2.73
C SER A 5 34.45 19.92 3.91
N PHE A 6 33.85 21.10 4.11
CA PHE A 6 32.73 21.32 5.02
C PHE A 6 31.43 20.93 4.32
N LEU A 7 30.70 19.99 4.93
CA LEU A 7 29.34 19.60 4.55
C LEU A 7 28.37 20.64 5.12
N VAL A 8 27.67 21.37 4.25
CA VAL A 8 26.65 22.35 4.64
C VAL A 8 25.31 21.61 4.73
N LEU A 9 24.82 21.44 5.97
CA LEU A 9 23.48 20.94 6.25
C LEU A 9 22.51 22.12 6.11
N ALA A 10 21.79 22.20 4.99
CA ALA A 10 20.75 23.21 4.78
C ALA A 10 19.47 22.79 5.52
N THR A 11 19.23 23.40 6.67
CA THR A 11 17.95 23.30 7.40
C THR A 11 17.03 24.40 6.86
N SER A 12 16.13 24.03 5.96
CA SER A 12 15.08 24.92 5.44
C SER A 12 13.97 25.09 6.49
N LEU A 13 13.87 26.30 7.03
CA LEU A 13 12.85 26.73 7.98
C LEU A 13 11.54 27.02 7.22
N LEU A 14 10.56 26.13 7.31
CA LEU A 14 9.21 26.34 6.77
C LEU A 14 8.45 27.37 7.62
N LEU A 15 8.12 28.53 7.03
CA LEU A 15 7.15 29.46 7.58
C LEU A 15 5.75 28.89 7.38
N GLY A 16 5.12 28.44 8.48
CA GLY A 16 3.73 27.98 8.47
C GLY A 16 2.75 29.14 8.30
N ALA A 17 2.02 29.13 7.18
CA ALA A 17 0.75 29.84 7.06
C ALA A 17 -0.33 28.98 7.72
N SER A 18 -0.89 29.44 8.83
CA SER A 18 -1.97 28.75 9.54
C SER A 18 -3.30 28.96 8.79
N SER A 19 -3.71 28.01 7.96
CA SER A 19 -5.10 27.95 7.50
C SER A 19 -5.95 27.27 8.57
N LEU A 20 -7.02 27.93 9.00
CA LEU A 20 -8.12 27.27 9.70
C LEU A 20 -8.78 26.28 8.73
N GLY A 21 -8.67 24.99 9.00
CA GLY A 21 -9.25 23.90 8.22
C GLY A 21 -8.95 22.57 8.92
N ALA A 22 -9.74 21.53 8.64
CA ALA A 22 -9.70 20.19 9.26
C ALA A 22 -8.27 19.69 9.56
N ASP A 23 -8.11 18.94 10.67
CA ASP A 23 -6.86 18.34 11.18
C ASP A 23 -6.30 17.34 10.16
N SER A 24 -5.79 17.87 9.05
CA SER A 24 -5.25 17.15 7.90
C SER A 24 -3.75 17.03 8.07
N GLN A 25 -3.23 15.85 7.75
CA GLN A 25 -1.81 15.56 7.79
C GLN A 25 -1.25 15.68 6.38
N THR A 26 -0.15 16.41 6.23
CA THR A 26 0.61 16.46 4.98
C THR A 26 1.96 15.78 5.17
N SER A 27 2.31 14.86 4.27
CA SER A 27 3.60 14.18 4.19
C SER A 27 4.18 14.37 2.79
N THR A 28 5.51 14.43 2.68
CA THR A 28 6.21 14.64 1.41
C THR A 28 7.27 13.55 1.22
N ALA A 29 7.43 13.08 -0.01
CA ALA A 29 8.48 12.15 -0.39
C ALA A 29 9.15 12.62 -1.68
N THR A 30 10.46 12.45 -1.78
CA THR A 30 11.23 12.79 -2.98
C THR A 30 11.73 11.51 -3.64
N PHE A 31 11.57 11.41 -4.95
CA PHE A 31 12.13 10.33 -5.76
C PHE A 31 13.66 10.32 -5.70
N SER A 32 14.26 9.15 -5.47
CA SER A 32 15.72 9.01 -5.42
C SER A 32 16.41 9.34 -6.76
N ASN A 33 15.73 9.14 -7.90
CA ASN A 33 16.24 9.49 -9.22
C ASN A 33 15.23 10.36 -10.02
N PRO A 34 15.28 11.70 -9.88
CA PRO A 34 14.34 12.60 -10.55
C PRO A 34 14.55 12.74 -12.07
N VAL A 35 15.56 12.06 -12.64
CA VAL A 35 15.84 12.07 -14.08
C VAL A 35 15.02 11.01 -14.81
N GLU A 36 14.65 9.93 -14.13
CA GLU A 36 13.82 8.85 -14.66
C GLU A 36 12.37 9.00 -14.15
N PRO A 37 11.36 8.55 -14.91
CA PRO A 37 9.98 8.55 -14.44
C PRO A 37 9.89 7.78 -13.10
N GLY A 38 9.44 8.48 -12.06
CA GLY A 38 9.19 7.87 -10.75
C GLY A 38 7.95 6.99 -10.78
N ARG A 39 7.85 6.06 -9.82
CA ARG A 39 6.65 5.25 -9.63
C ARG A 39 5.97 5.62 -8.31
N PHE A 40 4.68 5.92 -8.33
CA PHE A 40 3.89 6.10 -7.13
C PHE A 40 2.93 4.92 -6.98
N LYS A 41 3.08 4.19 -5.87
CA LYS A 41 2.24 3.07 -5.48
C LYS A 41 1.34 3.49 -4.34
N ALA A 42 0.04 3.23 -4.44
CA ALA A 42 -0.89 3.44 -3.34
C ALA A 42 -1.67 2.16 -3.05
N ARG A 43 -1.58 1.66 -1.83
CA ARG A 43 -2.31 0.50 -1.34
C ARG A 43 -3.19 0.90 -0.17
N LEU A 44 -4.47 0.94 -0.43
CA LEU A 44 -5.46 1.34 0.56
C LEU A 44 -6.44 0.19 0.79
N MET A 45 -6.76 -0.08 2.06
CA MET A 45 -7.86 -0.99 2.34
C MET A 45 -9.19 -0.37 1.92
N GLN A 46 -9.43 0.91 2.22
CA GLN A 46 -10.58 1.70 1.78
C GLN A 46 -10.28 3.20 1.85
N GLY A 47 -11.00 4.00 1.09
CA GLY A 47 -10.88 5.47 1.12
C GLY A 47 -10.97 6.11 -0.26
N GLU A 48 -11.09 7.42 -0.28
CA GLU A 48 -11.10 8.21 -1.50
C GLU A 48 -9.67 8.62 -1.86
N VAL A 49 -9.28 8.46 -3.13
CA VAL A 49 -7.95 8.78 -3.62
C VAL A 49 -8.07 9.78 -4.76
N SER A 50 -7.58 10.99 -4.53
CA SER A 50 -7.47 12.06 -5.52
C SER A 50 -6.00 12.29 -5.85
N ILE A 51 -5.56 11.96 -7.07
CA ILE A 51 -4.19 12.16 -7.54
C ILE A 51 -4.17 13.21 -8.64
N ARG A 52 -3.26 14.17 -8.53
CA ARG A 52 -3.06 15.17 -9.57
C ARG A 52 -1.59 15.29 -9.95
N GLY A 53 -1.32 15.28 -11.25
CA GLY A 53 -0.02 15.68 -11.80
C GLY A 53 0.17 17.19 -11.72
N GLY A 54 1.36 17.62 -11.30
CA GLY A 54 1.71 19.03 -11.24
C GLY A 54 3.18 19.27 -11.54
N ASP A 55 3.52 20.55 -11.71
CA ASP A 55 4.90 21.05 -11.85
C ASP A 55 5.63 21.02 -10.49
N VAL A 56 5.67 19.86 -9.86
CA VAL A 56 6.33 19.60 -8.57
C VAL A 56 7.47 18.61 -8.74
N ALA A 57 8.49 18.71 -7.89
CA ALA A 57 9.62 17.78 -7.88
C ALA A 57 9.45 16.63 -6.86
N GLU A 58 8.51 16.78 -5.94
CA GLU A 58 8.26 15.86 -4.84
C GLU A 58 6.80 15.43 -4.81
N VAL A 59 6.57 14.23 -4.28
CA VAL A 59 5.24 13.71 -4.01
C VAL A 59 4.74 14.30 -2.71
N THR A 60 3.55 14.90 -2.73
CA THR A 60 2.87 15.39 -1.54
C THR A 60 1.61 14.58 -1.30
N VAL A 61 1.41 14.11 -0.07
CA VAL A 61 0.23 13.36 0.36
C VAL A 61 -0.43 14.13 1.49
N SER A 62 -1.66 14.57 1.28
CA SER A 62 -2.51 15.20 2.30
C SER A 62 -3.68 14.28 2.62
N THR A 63 -3.96 14.03 3.90
CA THR A 63 -5.05 13.15 4.31
C THR A 63 -5.72 13.61 5.60
N ASP A 64 -6.99 13.26 5.77
CA ASP A 64 -7.74 13.38 7.02
C ASP A 64 -7.69 12.09 7.87
N ALA A 65 -6.91 11.08 7.44
CA ALA A 65 -6.73 9.85 8.19
C ALA A 65 -6.30 10.16 9.65
N PRO A 66 -6.90 9.48 10.64
CA PRO A 66 -6.65 9.78 12.04
C PRO A 66 -5.17 9.52 12.36
N ARG A 67 -4.52 10.37 13.16
CA ARG A 67 -3.19 10.03 13.71
C ARG A 67 -3.30 8.73 14.51
N ASN A 68 -2.26 7.90 14.53
CA ASN A 68 -2.25 6.64 15.30
C ASN A 68 -2.49 6.92 16.80
N ALA A 69 -3.75 6.95 17.24
CA ALA A 69 -4.13 7.31 18.60
C ALA A 69 -3.90 6.17 19.61
N GLU A 70 -3.46 5.00 19.13
CA GLU A 70 -3.21 3.81 19.95
C GLU A 70 -1.80 3.78 20.56
N GLU A 71 -1.40 4.85 21.25
CA GLU A 71 -0.53 4.63 22.41
C GLU A 71 -1.44 4.63 23.63
N LYS A 72 -1.61 3.46 24.26
CA LYS A 72 -2.28 3.32 25.56
C LYS A 72 -1.84 4.48 26.46
N PRO A 73 -2.75 5.12 27.23
CA PRO A 73 -2.37 6.16 28.18
C PRO A 73 -1.21 5.64 29.01
N ARG A 74 -0.03 6.25 28.90
CA ARG A 74 1.12 5.82 29.68
C ARG A 74 0.72 5.90 31.15
N GLU A 75 0.99 4.84 31.91
CA GLU A 75 0.66 4.79 33.35
C GLU A 75 1.38 5.91 34.14
N ASP A 76 2.41 6.52 33.55
CA ASP A 76 3.17 7.66 34.10
C ASP A 76 2.49 9.03 33.93
N GLY A 77 1.31 9.10 33.30
CA GLY A 77 0.56 10.35 33.11
C GLY A 77 1.13 11.27 32.03
N MET A 78 2.15 10.84 31.28
CA MET A 78 2.64 11.56 30.11
C MET A 78 1.74 11.32 28.90
N ARG A 79 1.40 12.40 28.18
CA ARG A 79 0.58 12.36 26.97
C ARG A 79 1.49 12.40 25.76
N VAL A 80 1.24 11.51 24.81
CA VAL A 80 1.97 11.43 23.55
C VAL A 80 1.41 12.51 22.65
N ILE A 81 2.25 13.51 22.36
CA ILE A 81 1.90 14.64 21.48
C ILE A 81 2.43 14.46 20.05
N SER A 82 3.25 13.43 19.83
CA SER A 82 3.78 13.03 18.52
C SER A 82 3.35 11.59 18.24
N SER A 83 2.08 11.42 17.87
CA SER A 83 1.61 10.17 17.30
C SER A 83 2.04 10.14 15.82
N GLY A 84 2.62 9.02 15.39
CA GLY A 84 2.96 8.78 13.99
C GLY A 84 1.71 8.83 13.09
N ALA A 85 1.90 9.07 11.80
CA ALA A 85 0.82 8.94 10.83
C ALA A 85 0.23 7.51 10.87
N SER A 86 -1.09 7.38 10.65
CA SER A 86 -1.76 6.07 10.50
C SER A 86 -1.54 5.43 9.13
N PHE A 87 -0.87 6.14 8.23
CA PHE A 87 -0.40 5.67 6.94
C PHE A 87 1.13 5.66 6.92
N SER A 88 1.72 4.80 6.10
CA SER A 88 3.15 4.85 5.78
C SER A 88 3.37 5.43 4.40
N LEU A 89 4.38 6.30 4.27
CA LEU A 89 4.87 6.80 2.99
C LEU A 89 6.37 6.53 2.95
N GLN A 90 6.80 5.63 2.08
CA GLN A 90 8.20 5.18 1.98
C GLN A 90 8.67 5.29 0.54
N GLU A 91 9.92 5.71 0.35
CA GLU A 91 10.55 5.72 -0.97
C GLU A 91 11.66 4.69 -0.99
N ASN A 92 11.59 3.78 -1.97
CA ASN A 92 12.59 2.76 -2.25
C ASN A 92 12.74 2.66 -3.77
N ASP A 93 13.97 2.73 -4.28
CA ASP A 93 14.29 2.52 -5.70
C ASP A 93 13.40 3.32 -6.67
N ASN A 94 13.29 4.63 -6.46
CA ASN A 94 12.47 5.54 -7.28
C ASN A 94 10.96 5.23 -7.24
N THR A 95 10.53 4.42 -6.27
CA THR A 95 9.15 4.05 -6.02
C THR A 95 8.71 4.59 -4.67
N VAL A 96 7.77 5.54 -4.69
CA VAL A 96 7.11 6.05 -3.49
C VAL A 96 5.87 5.19 -3.23
N THR A 97 5.83 4.52 -2.09
CA THR A 97 4.73 3.64 -1.68
C THR A 97 3.96 4.26 -0.51
N LEU A 98 2.65 4.43 -0.70
CA LEU A 98 1.67 4.81 0.30
C LEU A 98 0.88 3.57 0.73
N ASP A 99 0.93 3.19 2.01
CA ASP A 99 0.09 2.13 2.57
C ASP A 99 -0.83 2.67 3.67
N TYR A 100 -2.10 2.28 3.61
CA TYR A 100 -3.11 2.63 4.61
C TYR A 100 -4.11 1.50 4.84
N GLY A 101 -4.39 1.17 6.10
CA GLY A 101 -5.43 0.21 6.48
C GLY A 101 -5.06 -1.27 6.45
N HIS A 102 -3.85 -1.63 6.02
CA HIS A 102 -3.40 -3.03 6.00
C HIS A 102 -2.77 -3.52 7.33
N GLN A 103 -2.58 -2.63 8.32
CA GLN A 103 -1.90 -2.93 9.59
C GLN A 103 -2.84 -3.36 10.75
N GLY A 104 -4.04 -3.87 10.43
CA GLY A 104 -4.88 -4.61 11.39
C GLY A 104 -5.92 -3.82 12.19
N SER A 105 -6.10 -2.53 11.94
CA SER A 105 -7.20 -1.74 12.51
C SER A 105 -8.32 -1.52 11.47
N TRP A 106 -9.58 -1.53 11.94
CA TRP A 106 -10.72 -1.11 11.12
C TRP A 106 -10.51 0.36 10.77
N VAL A 107 -10.06 0.62 9.55
CA VAL A 107 -9.76 1.99 9.12
C VAL A 107 -11.04 2.77 8.94
N ASP A 108 -11.04 4.05 9.31
CA ASP A 108 -12.10 4.96 8.89
C ASP A 108 -11.98 5.24 7.38
N HIS A 109 -13.10 5.57 6.74
CA HIS A 109 -13.07 6.07 5.37
C HIS A 109 -12.36 7.43 5.39
N SER A 110 -11.22 7.51 4.70
CA SER A 110 -10.37 8.71 4.69
C SER A 110 -10.09 9.14 3.26
N GLN A 111 -9.89 10.44 3.09
CA GLN A 111 -9.54 11.05 1.83
C GLN A 111 -8.02 11.22 1.74
N PHE A 112 -7.45 10.86 0.60
CA PHE A 112 -6.05 11.07 0.26
C PHE A 112 -5.95 11.96 -0.96
N VAL A 113 -5.46 13.19 -0.76
CA VAL A 113 -5.15 14.15 -1.82
C VAL A 113 -3.66 14.10 -2.09
N ILE A 114 -3.28 13.61 -3.25
CA ILE A 114 -1.91 13.33 -3.64
C ILE A 114 -1.54 14.20 -4.83
N THR A 115 -0.38 14.85 -4.75
CA THR A 115 0.22 15.59 -5.88
C THR A 115 1.54 14.94 -6.25
N VAL A 116 1.71 14.60 -7.52
CA VAL A 116 2.92 13.98 -8.08
C VAL A 116 3.43 14.79 -9.27
N PRO A 117 4.71 14.66 -9.66
CA PRO A 117 5.19 15.14 -10.95
C PRO A 117 4.36 14.55 -12.11
N HIS A 118 4.11 15.31 -13.18
CA HIS A 118 3.34 14.84 -14.34
C HIS A 118 3.84 13.51 -14.92
N ASN A 119 5.16 13.34 -14.99
CA ASN A 119 5.82 12.15 -15.53
C ASN A 119 6.03 11.07 -14.44
N THR A 120 4.95 10.66 -13.79
CA THR A 120 4.96 9.63 -12.74
C THR A 120 4.08 8.46 -13.15
N ASN A 121 4.60 7.25 -13.05
CA ASN A 121 3.83 6.02 -13.25
C ASN A 121 3.03 5.72 -11.98
N LEU A 122 1.74 5.44 -12.12
CA LEU A 122 0.82 5.21 -11.01
C LEU A 122 0.43 3.73 -10.94
N ASP A 123 0.43 3.17 -9.73
CA ASP A 123 -0.08 1.83 -9.45
C ASP A 123 -0.92 1.86 -8.17
N ILE A 124 -2.24 1.86 -8.36
CA ILE A 124 -3.22 2.13 -7.30
C ILE A 124 -4.05 0.88 -7.06
N GLU A 125 -4.07 0.42 -5.81
CA GLU A 125 -4.85 -0.72 -5.38
C GLU A 125 -5.72 -0.34 -4.17
N ILE A 126 -7.04 -0.50 -4.33
CA ILE A 126 -8.01 -0.31 -3.24
C ILE A 126 -8.81 -1.59 -3.03
N SER A 127 -8.61 -2.24 -1.87
CA SER A 127 -9.10 -3.62 -1.65
C SER A 127 -10.60 -3.73 -1.32
N MET A 128 -11.16 -2.83 -0.51
CA MET A 128 -12.58 -2.87 -0.11
C MET A 128 -13.44 -1.86 -0.87
N GLY A 129 -12.83 -0.76 -1.32
CA GLY A 129 -13.44 0.22 -2.20
C GLY A 129 -13.29 1.67 -1.77
N GLY A 130 -13.72 2.54 -2.66
CA GLY A 130 -13.60 3.98 -2.59
C GLY A 130 -13.51 4.59 -3.99
N GLU A 131 -13.70 5.89 -4.07
CA GLU A 131 -13.63 6.66 -5.31
C GLU A 131 -12.17 7.00 -5.64
N ILE A 132 -11.82 6.90 -6.92
CA ILE A 132 -10.49 7.20 -7.43
C ILE A 132 -10.63 8.27 -8.49
N SER A 133 -10.03 9.44 -8.26
CA SER A 133 -9.92 10.51 -9.24
C SER A 133 -8.45 10.75 -9.55
N ILE A 134 -8.05 10.65 -10.81
CA ILE A 134 -6.68 10.91 -11.28
C ILE A 134 -6.72 11.93 -12.40
N ALA A 135 -5.91 12.98 -12.31
CA ALA A 135 -5.85 14.04 -13.31
C ALA A 135 -4.42 14.44 -13.70
N ASP A 136 -4.23 14.90 -14.94
CA ASP A 136 -3.01 15.54 -15.46
C ASP A 136 -1.74 14.64 -15.41
N ILE A 137 -1.86 13.35 -15.74
CA ILE A 137 -0.73 12.39 -15.67
C ILE A 137 -0.24 12.01 -17.06
N SER A 138 1.07 12.12 -17.26
CA SER A 138 1.75 11.70 -18.50
C SER A 138 2.44 10.34 -18.40
N GLY A 139 2.54 9.78 -17.19
CA GLY A 139 3.03 8.42 -16.96
C GLY A 139 1.95 7.35 -17.15
N ASP A 140 2.36 6.11 -17.01
CA ASP A 140 1.50 4.94 -17.14
C ASP A 140 0.67 4.70 -15.88
N VAL A 141 -0.60 4.32 -16.04
CA VAL A 141 -1.56 4.16 -14.93
C VAL A 141 -2.06 2.72 -14.84
N SER A 142 -1.91 2.10 -13.67
CA SER A 142 -2.52 0.83 -13.29
C SER A 142 -3.45 1.06 -12.09
N ILE A 143 -4.70 0.61 -12.21
CA ILE A 143 -5.68 0.71 -11.12
C ILE A 143 -6.40 -0.62 -10.95
N LYS A 144 -6.46 -1.07 -9.69
CA LYS A 144 -7.29 -2.19 -9.25
C LYS A 144 -8.21 -1.72 -8.14
N ASN A 145 -9.51 -1.74 -8.40
CA ASN A 145 -10.52 -1.37 -7.43
C ASN A 145 -11.60 -2.46 -7.31
N LEU A 146 -12.05 -2.73 -6.09
CA LEU A 146 -13.19 -3.62 -5.88
C LEU A 146 -14.52 -2.88 -6.03
N ASN A 147 -14.66 -1.71 -5.41
CA ASN A 147 -15.92 -0.95 -5.39
C ASN A 147 -15.65 0.54 -5.48
N GLY A 148 -16.44 1.27 -6.27
CA GLY A 148 -16.38 2.72 -6.37
C GLY A 148 -16.09 3.19 -7.79
N GLU A 149 -16.33 4.48 -8.02
CA GLU A 149 -16.12 5.14 -9.29
C GLU A 149 -14.63 5.40 -9.54
N ILE A 150 -14.23 5.30 -10.80
CA ILE A 150 -12.88 5.62 -11.26
C ILE A 150 -13.01 6.70 -12.33
N GLU A 151 -12.56 7.89 -12.00
CA GLU A 151 -12.52 9.05 -12.90
C GLU A 151 -11.06 9.35 -13.26
N LEU A 152 -10.74 9.27 -14.55
CA LEU A 152 -9.41 9.55 -15.09
C LEU A 152 -9.51 10.71 -16.07
N ASN A 153 -8.80 11.80 -15.78
CA ASN A 153 -8.85 13.01 -16.55
C ASN A 153 -7.49 13.38 -17.14
N ASP A 154 -7.49 13.77 -18.40
CA ASP A 154 -6.34 14.37 -19.07
C ASP A 154 -5.07 13.49 -19.03
N LEU A 155 -5.22 12.18 -19.27
CA LEU A 155 -4.10 11.24 -19.31
C LEU A 155 -3.32 11.30 -20.64
N SER A 156 -2.02 11.01 -20.61
CA SER A 156 -1.18 10.90 -21.82
C SER A 156 -0.36 9.60 -21.93
N GLY A 157 -0.41 8.72 -20.91
CA GLY A 157 0.31 7.43 -20.89
C GLY A 157 -0.55 6.21 -21.24
N GLY A 158 -0.05 5.01 -20.96
CA GLY A 158 -0.82 3.77 -20.99
C GLY A 158 -1.75 3.63 -19.78
N ALA A 159 -2.80 2.82 -19.91
CA ALA A 159 -3.75 2.59 -18.83
C ALA A 159 -4.22 1.13 -18.79
N ILE A 160 -4.09 0.49 -17.62
CA ILE A 160 -4.76 -0.77 -17.30
C ILE A 160 -5.63 -0.54 -16.07
N ILE A 161 -6.95 -0.58 -16.27
CA ILE A 161 -7.94 -0.34 -15.22
C ILE A 161 -8.79 -1.59 -15.05
N GLU A 162 -8.83 -2.10 -13.82
CA GLU A 162 -9.64 -3.24 -13.40
C GLU A 162 -10.56 -2.82 -12.26
N SER A 163 -11.86 -2.89 -12.48
CA SER A 163 -12.89 -2.66 -11.46
C SER A 163 -13.83 -3.85 -11.36
N MET A 164 -14.30 -4.18 -10.15
CA MET A 164 -15.38 -5.15 -9.99
C MET A 164 -16.75 -4.47 -10.02
N ASN A 165 -16.96 -3.43 -9.20
CA ASN A 165 -18.24 -2.73 -9.12
C ASN A 165 -18.03 -1.21 -9.14
N GLY A 166 -18.40 -0.58 -10.25
CA GLY A 166 -18.24 0.86 -10.41
C GLY A 166 -18.10 1.28 -11.85
N GLU A 167 -18.41 2.54 -12.09
CA GLU A 167 -18.21 3.20 -13.38
C GLU A 167 -16.74 3.57 -13.57
N ILE A 168 -16.29 3.47 -14.82
CA ILE A 168 -14.96 3.91 -15.24
C ILE A 168 -15.16 4.99 -16.29
N GLU A 169 -14.87 6.23 -15.95
CA GLU A 169 -14.79 7.34 -16.90
C GLU A 169 -13.33 7.71 -17.11
N ALA A 170 -12.87 7.69 -18.36
CA ALA A 170 -11.49 8.01 -18.69
C ALA A 170 -11.41 8.96 -19.89
N SER A 171 -10.59 10.00 -19.75
CA SER A 171 -10.27 10.95 -20.81
C SER A 171 -8.75 11.08 -21.02
N PHE A 172 -8.34 11.15 -22.28
CA PHE A 172 -6.95 11.26 -22.69
C PHE A 172 -6.72 12.54 -23.49
N LEU A 173 -5.61 13.22 -23.20
CA LEU A 173 -5.10 14.34 -24.01
C LEU A 173 -4.31 13.82 -25.22
N GLU A 174 -3.50 12.79 -25.00
CA GLU A 174 -2.66 12.16 -26.02
C GLU A 174 -2.70 10.65 -25.83
N VAL A 175 -2.63 9.91 -26.95
CA VAL A 175 -2.50 8.46 -26.92
C VAL A 175 -1.31 8.03 -27.75
N HIS A 176 -0.55 7.08 -27.21
CA HIS A 176 0.60 6.52 -27.91
C HIS A 176 0.24 5.13 -28.45
N PRO A 177 0.48 4.85 -29.74
CA PRO A 177 0.18 3.54 -30.34
C PRO A 177 0.88 2.37 -29.65
N ASP A 178 2.03 2.64 -29.03
CA ASP A 178 2.87 1.66 -28.33
C ASP A 178 2.46 1.46 -26.86
N ARG A 179 1.51 2.25 -26.35
CA ARG A 179 1.02 2.15 -24.97
C ARG A 179 -0.38 1.56 -24.97
N PRO A 180 -0.58 0.37 -24.36
CA PRO A 180 -1.87 -0.28 -24.37
C PRO A 180 -2.88 0.44 -23.48
N LEU A 181 -4.13 0.44 -23.92
CA LEU A 181 -5.29 0.89 -23.14
C LEU A 181 -6.21 -0.30 -22.88
N SER A 182 -6.42 -0.67 -21.63
CA SER A 182 -7.25 -1.80 -21.21
C SER A 182 -8.16 -1.40 -20.06
N PHE A 183 -9.46 -1.51 -20.28
CA PHE A 183 -10.48 -1.21 -19.28
C PHE A 183 -11.37 -2.43 -19.07
N THR A 184 -11.39 -2.94 -17.84
CA THR A 184 -12.19 -4.09 -17.44
C THR A 184 -13.08 -3.74 -16.26
N SER A 185 -14.38 -3.96 -16.40
CA SER A 185 -15.35 -3.86 -15.32
C SER A 185 -16.21 -5.12 -15.23
N MET A 186 -16.56 -5.60 -14.04
CA MET A 186 -17.55 -6.68 -13.92
C MET A 186 -18.97 -6.12 -13.95
N ASN A 187 -19.25 -5.10 -13.12
CA ASN A 187 -20.55 -4.45 -13.01
C ASN A 187 -20.38 -2.92 -13.06
N GLY A 188 -20.60 -2.31 -14.22
CA GLY A 188 -20.43 -0.88 -14.39
C GLY A 188 -20.26 -0.46 -15.86
N GLU A 189 -20.54 0.81 -16.10
CA GLU A 189 -20.31 1.46 -17.40
C GLU A 189 -18.83 1.80 -17.58
N ILE A 190 -18.35 1.75 -18.81
CA ILE A 190 -17.02 2.22 -19.19
C ILE A 190 -17.18 3.32 -20.23
N ALA A 191 -16.85 4.55 -19.88
CA ALA A 191 -16.83 5.69 -20.79
C ALA A 191 -15.39 6.07 -21.11
N LEU A 192 -15.02 6.03 -22.39
CA LEU A 192 -13.69 6.45 -22.86
C LEU A 192 -13.78 7.61 -23.85
N HIS A 193 -13.11 8.70 -23.51
CA HIS A 193 -12.93 9.88 -24.32
C HIS A 193 -11.49 9.97 -24.83
N LEU A 194 -11.31 9.82 -26.13
CA LEU A 194 -10.01 9.97 -26.79
C LEU A 194 -10.03 11.18 -27.75
N PRO A 195 -8.86 11.74 -28.10
CA PRO A 195 -8.77 12.77 -29.13
C PRO A 195 -9.20 12.22 -30.50
N ALA A 196 -9.76 13.06 -31.36
CA ALA A 196 -10.41 12.62 -32.61
C ALA A 196 -9.46 11.95 -33.62
N ASP A 197 -8.16 12.24 -33.52
CA ASP A 197 -7.08 11.71 -34.35
C ASP A 197 -6.26 10.61 -33.65
N ALA A 198 -6.73 10.13 -32.49
CA ALA A 198 -6.14 9.03 -31.75
C ALA A 198 -6.02 7.75 -32.59
N ALA A 199 -4.79 7.24 -32.70
CA ALA A 199 -4.52 5.87 -33.15
C ALA A 199 -4.11 5.04 -31.93
N ALA A 200 -5.08 4.34 -31.33
CA ALA A 200 -4.88 3.55 -30.12
C ALA A 200 -5.47 2.16 -30.25
N ASN A 201 -4.76 1.18 -29.67
CA ASN A 201 -5.28 -0.17 -29.47
C ASN A 201 -5.97 -0.23 -28.11
N VAL A 202 -7.30 -0.13 -28.13
CA VAL A 202 -8.10 -0.14 -26.90
C VAL A 202 -8.78 -1.48 -26.72
N ARG A 203 -8.69 -2.03 -25.51
CA ARG A 203 -9.38 -3.24 -25.08
C ARG A 203 -10.42 -2.89 -24.02
N PHE A 204 -11.66 -3.25 -24.29
CA PHE A 204 -12.74 -3.16 -23.32
C PHE A 204 -13.27 -4.52 -22.95
N ARG A 205 -13.62 -4.70 -21.67
CA ARG A 205 -14.33 -5.88 -21.19
C ARG A 205 -15.32 -5.47 -20.11
N THR A 206 -16.61 -5.74 -20.34
CA THR A 206 -17.65 -5.61 -19.31
C THR A 206 -18.53 -6.86 -19.28
N GLN A 207 -18.99 -7.26 -18.09
CA GLN A 207 -19.94 -8.37 -17.94
C GLN A 207 -21.38 -7.86 -17.83
N ASN A 208 -21.62 -6.90 -16.94
CA ASN A 208 -22.92 -6.27 -16.70
C ASN A 208 -22.78 -4.75 -16.75
N GLY A 209 -22.76 -4.19 -17.96
CA GLY A 209 -22.63 -2.75 -18.17
C GLY A 209 -22.62 -2.38 -19.64
N SER A 210 -22.39 -1.10 -19.91
CA SER A 210 -22.29 -0.53 -21.25
C SER A 210 -20.88 -0.02 -21.50
N ILE A 211 -20.53 0.16 -22.77
CA ILE A 211 -19.30 0.83 -23.17
C ILE A 211 -19.71 2.05 -24.00
N LEU A 212 -19.25 3.23 -23.59
CA LEU A 212 -19.47 4.51 -24.24
C LEU A 212 -18.14 5.03 -24.79
N THR A 213 -18.19 5.63 -25.97
CA THR A 213 -17.03 6.32 -26.54
C THR A 213 -17.46 7.44 -27.47
N ASN A 214 -16.57 8.42 -27.68
CA ASN A 214 -16.81 9.59 -28.53
C ASN A 214 -16.45 9.38 -30.01
N PHE A 215 -15.97 8.20 -30.42
CA PHE A 215 -15.69 7.90 -31.83
C PHE A 215 -16.94 7.62 -32.65
N GLY A 216 -16.89 8.03 -33.93
CA GLY A 216 -17.85 7.63 -34.93
C GLY A 216 -17.73 6.14 -35.28
N GLU A 217 -18.86 5.48 -35.52
CA GLU A 217 -18.94 4.06 -35.91
C GLU A 217 -18.15 3.73 -37.18
N ASP A 218 -17.91 4.73 -38.03
CA ASP A 218 -17.15 4.66 -39.28
C ASP A 218 -15.62 4.53 -39.10
N VAL A 219 -15.11 4.79 -37.90
CA VAL A 219 -13.67 4.76 -37.57
C VAL A 219 -13.32 3.57 -36.65
N LEU A 220 -14.32 2.90 -36.09
CA LEU A 220 -14.14 1.83 -35.11
C LEU A 220 -13.98 0.46 -35.78
N GLU A 221 -12.75 -0.05 -35.83
CA GLU A 221 -12.52 -1.48 -36.06
C GLU A 221 -12.73 -2.26 -34.77
N THR A 222 -13.96 -2.74 -34.54
CA THR A 222 -14.30 -3.53 -33.34
C THR A 222 -14.27 -5.04 -33.62
N THR A 223 -13.51 -5.77 -32.82
CA THR A 223 -13.59 -7.24 -32.76
C THR A 223 -14.26 -7.64 -31.45
N THR A 224 -15.52 -8.06 -31.52
CA THR A 224 -16.27 -8.55 -30.35
C THR A 224 -16.12 -10.06 -30.22
N THR A 225 -15.42 -10.51 -29.18
CA THR A 225 -15.27 -11.94 -28.88
C THR A 225 -16.16 -12.33 -27.71
N SER A 226 -17.25 -13.06 -27.98
CA SER A 226 -18.12 -13.62 -26.96
C SER A 226 -17.58 -14.98 -26.47
N GLY A 227 -16.91 -15.01 -25.32
CA GLY A 227 -16.32 -16.24 -24.75
C GLY A 227 -16.53 -16.37 -23.24
N ARG A 228 -16.97 -17.55 -22.78
CA ARG A 228 -17.13 -17.92 -21.34
C ARG A 228 -15.81 -18.09 -20.59
N THR A 229 -14.67 -17.90 -21.25
CA THR A 229 -13.35 -18.13 -20.67
C THR A 229 -12.76 -16.79 -20.22
N PHE A 230 -12.44 -16.68 -18.93
CA PHE A 230 -11.64 -15.61 -18.32
C PHE A 230 -10.14 -15.74 -18.68
N ALA A 231 -9.80 -16.21 -19.88
CA ALA A 231 -8.41 -16.39 -20.29
C ALA A 231 -7.93 -15.19 -21.12
N PRO A 232 -6.78 -14.59 -20.80
CA PRO A 232 -6.26 -13.45 -21.52
C PRO A 232 -5.59 -13.93 -22.80
N GLU A 233 -6.20 -13.66 -23.96
CA GLU A 233 -5.43 -13.45 -25.19
C GLU A 233 -4.89 -12.02 -25.12
N ALA A 234 -3.95 -11.76 -24.21
CA ALA A 234 -3.19 -10.52 -24.21
C ALA A 234 -2.25 -10.55 -25.43
N GLY A 235 -2.35 -9.54 -26.30
CA GLY A 235 -1.31 -9.34 -27.31
C GLY A 235 0.03 -9.09 -26.62
N GLU A 236 1.15 -9.34 -27.32
CA GLU A 236 2.51 -9.27 -26.77
C GLU A 236 2.78 -7.95 -26.03
N GLN A 237 2.31 -6.82 -26.59
CA GLN A 237 2.40 -5.48 -25.98
C GLN A 237 1.63 -5.34 -24.65
N PHE A 238 0.43 -5.94 -24.54
CA PHE A 238 -0.34 -5.94 -23.29
C PHE A 238 0.32 -6.81 -22.22
N ALA A 239 0.90 -7.95 -22.63
CA ALA A 239 1.59 -8.84 -21.72
C ALA A 239 2.91 -8.22 -21.22
N GLU A 240 3.66 -7.54 -22.09
CA GLU A 240 4.89 -6.83 -21.73
C GLU A 240 4.59 -5.65 -20.80
N PHE A 241 3.59 -4.82 -21.11
CA PHE A 241 3.18 -3.72 -20.24
C PHE A 241 2.64 -4.22 -18.90
N ALA A 242 1.82 -5.28 -18.89
CA ALA A 242 1.36 -5.90 -17.65
C ALA A 242 2.53 -6.52 -16.86
N ALA A 243 3.54 -7.07 -17.53
CA ALA A 243 4.75 -7.58 -16.89
C ALA A 243 5.62 -6.47 -16.31
N GLU A 244 5.83 -5.36 -17.01
CA GLU A 244 6.53 -4.16 -16.52
C GLU A 244 5.85 -3.61 -15.25
N MET A 245 4.52 -3.57 -15.23
CA MET A 245 3.77 -3.17 -14.04
C MET A 245 3.82 -4.25 -12.93
N ALA A 246 3.86 -5.53 -13.30
CA ALA A 246 3.93 -6.65 -12.36
C ALA A 246 5.33 -6.92 -11.77
N GLU A 247 6.42 -6.53 -12.42
CA GLU A 247 7.78 -6.63 -11.86
C GLU A 247 7.85 -5.88 -10.53
N GLY A 248 7.22 -4.72 -10.44
CA GLY A 248 7.06 -3.98 -9.19
C GLY A 248 6.19 -4.69 -8.12
N ALA A 249 5.37 -5.67 -8.49
CA ALA A 249 4.57 -6.48 -7.57
C ALA A 249 5.30 -7.77 -7.14
N VAL A 250 6.17 -8.33 -7.98
CA VAL A 250 7.02 -9.49 -7.66
C VAL A 250 8.09 -9.11 -6.64
N GLU A 251 8.68 -7.92 -6.79
CA GLU A 251 9.64 -7.36 -5.84
C GLU A 251 9.01 -7.19 -4.44
N MET A 252 7.77 -6.71 -4.38
CA MET A 252 6.98 -6.60 -3.15
C MET A 252 6.71 -7.96 -2.48
N ALA A 253 6.36 -8.98 -3.26
CA ALA A 253 6.10 -10.31 -2.71
C ALA A 253 7.36 -10.92 -2.07
N LEU A 254 8.54 -10.56 -2.55
CA LEU A 254 9.82 -10.97 -1.99
C LEU A 254 10.15 -10.22 -0.69
N GLU A 255 9.89 -8.91 -0.64
CA GLU A 255 10.10 -8.07 0.55
C GLU A 255 9.17 -8.48 1.71
N ILE A 256 7.87 -8.63 1.45
CA ILE A 256 6.90 -9.11 2.45
C ILE A 256 7.25 -10.52 2.92
N ALA A 257 7.71 -11.40 2.01
CA ALA A 257 8.13 -12.75 2.39
C ALA A 257 9.38 -12.74 3.28
N GLU A 258 10.26 -11.75 3.14
CA GLU A 258 11.44 -11.57 3.98
C GLU A 258 11.06 -11.06 5.37
N GLU A 259 10.18 -10.07 5.46
CA GLU A 259 9.68 -9.52 6.74
C GLU A 259 8.90 -10.58 7.54
N VAL A 260 8.02 -11.35 6.87
CA VAL A 260 7.29 -12.49 7.49
C VAL A 260 8.26 -13.55 7.98
N LYS A 261 9.35 -13.80 7.26
CA LYS A 261 10.36 -14.79 7.63
C LYS A 261 11.15 -14.35 8.86
N GLU A 262 11.48 -13.07 8.99
CA GLU A 262 12.14 -12.51 10.18
C GLU A 262 11.22 -12.57 11.41
N ALA A 263 9.97 -12.14 11.28
CA ALA A 263 8.98 -12.23 12.36
C ALA A 263 8.75 -13.69 12.82
N MET A 264 8.72 -14.64 11.87
CA MET A 264 8.64 -16.06 12.20
C MET A 264 9.90 -16.59 12.91
N GLN A 265 11.08 -16.06 12.60
CA GLN A 265 12.33 -16.44 13.28
C GLN A 265 12.36 -15.93 14.73
N GLU A 266 11.94 -14.69 14.97
CA GLU A 266 11.84 -14.12 16.32
C GLU A 266 10.82 -14.90 17.17
N ALA A 267 9.61 -15.13 16.66
CA ALA A 267 8.58 -15.90 17.35
C ALA A 267 9.05 -17.34 17.68
N ARG A 268 9.89 -17.92 16.81
CA ARG A 268 10.48 -19.25 17.04
C ARG A 268 11.54 -19.24 18.13
N MET A 269 12.32 -18.17 18.26
CA MET A 269 13.30 -17.99 19.31
C MET A 269 12.63 -17.79 20.67
N GLU A 270 11.61 -16.94 20.75
CA GLU A 270 10.84 -16.73 21.99
C GLU A 270 10.17 -18.03 22.48
N MET A 271 9.55 -18.80 21.58
CA MET A 271 8.98 -20.10 21.93
C MET A 271 10.05 -21.10 22.42
N GLN A 272 11.28 -21.03 21.91
CA GLN A 272 12.37 -21.87 22.40
C GLN A 272 12.83 -21.44 23.79
N GLU A 273 12.89 -20.14 24.08
CA GLU A 273 13.24 -19.64 25.40
C GLU A 273 12.16 -19.96 26.44
N GLN A 274 10.88 -19.79 26.11
CA GLN A 274 9.77 -20.18 26.98
C GLN A 274 9.81 -21.67 27.30
N ARG A 275 10.05 -22.53 26.30
CA ARG A 275 10.17 -23.98 26.52
C ARG A 275 11.35 -24.33 27.43
N LYS A 276 12.49 -23.65 27.30
CA LYS A 276 13.64 -23.87 28.20
C LYS A 276 13.33 -23.41 29.62
N MET A 277 12.66 -22.27 29.79
CA MET A 277 12.23 -21.76 31.09
C MET A 277 11.24 -22.72 31.76
N GLU A 278 10.27 -23.24 31.01
CA GLU A 278 9.28 -24.20 31.51
C GLU A 278 9.92 -25.53 31.92
N GLN A 279 10.89 -26.03 31.14
CA GLN A 279 11.68 -27.21 31.51
C GLN A 279 12.51 -26.99 32.78
N ALA A 280 13.15 -25.82 32.92
CA ALA A 280 13.92 -25.48 34.11
C ALA A 280 13.03 -25.34 35.37
N MET A 281 11.83 -24.77 35.21
CA MET A 281 10.85 -24.67 36.28
C MET A 281 10.34 -26.05 36.73
N HIS A 282 10.05 -26.94 35.78
CA HIS A 282 9.65 -28.31 36.09
C HIS A 282 10.74 -29.07 36.85
N LEU A 283 12.01 -28.95 36.43
CA LEU A 283 13.15 -29.53 37.15
C LEU A 283 13.28 -28.97 38.58
N ALA A 284 13.13 -27.65 38.75
CA ALA A 284 13.19 -27.03 40.07
C ALA A 284 12.03 -27.47 40.99
N GLU A 285 10.83 -27.70 40.44
CA GLU A 285 9.70 -28.26 41.21
C GLU A 285 9.95 -29.70 41.65
N GLU A 286 10.58 -30.52 40.80
CA GLU A 286 10.95 -31.89 41.15
C GLU A 286 11.99 -31.91 42.28
N GLU A 287 13.03 -31.10 42.20
CA GLU A 287 14.05 -30.98 43.25
C GLU A 287 13.46 -30.49 44.58
N MET A 288 12.57 -29.48 44.55
CA MET A 288 11.87 -29.02 45.76
C MET A 288 11.00 -30.11 46.39
N ARG A 289 10.29 -30.89 45.57
CA ARG A 289 9.46 -32.01 46.06
C ARG A 289 10.31 -33.11 46.69
N GLU A 290 11.49 -33.39 46.17
CA GLU A 290 12.42 -34.34 46.79
C GLU A 290 12.94 -33.81 48.12
N ALA A 291 13.38 -32.55 48.18
CA ALA A 291 13.83 -31.92 49.43
C ALA A 291 12.74 -31.87 50.51
N GLU A 292 11.48 -31.61 50.15
CA GLU A 292 10.35 -31.68 51.09
C GLU A 292 10.10 -33.09 51.62
N ARG A 293 10.27 -34.13 50.80
CA ARG A 293 10.12 -35.52 51.24
C ARG A 293 11.21 -35.87 52.25
N GLU A 294 12.46 -35.54 51.95
CA GLU A 294 13.60 -35.79 52.85
C GLU A 294 13.44 -35.07 54.19
N MET A 295 13.00 -33.80 54.19
CA MET A 295 12.72 -33.06 55.43
C MET A 295 11.61 -33.72 56.26
N ARG A 296 10.52 -34.16 55.63
CA ARG A 296 9.41 -34.83 56.34
C ARG A 296 9.84 -36.17 56.95
N ASP A 297 10.71 -36.90 56.28
CA ASP A 297 11.24 -38.16 56.80
C ASP A 297 12.20 -37.91 57.96
N ALA A 298 13.08 -36.90 57.89
CA ALA A 298 13.93 -36.47 59.01
C ALA A 298 13.11 -35.97 60.22
N GLU A 299 12.01 -35.24 60.00
CA GLU A 299 11.09 -34.82 61.06
C GLU A 299 10.37 -36.00 61.74
N ARG A 300 10.06 -37.07 60.99
CA ARG A 300 9.48 -38.29 61.55
C ARG A 300 10.48 -39.03 62.42
N GLU A 301 11.71 -39.21 61.93
CA GLU A 301 12.77 -39.89 62.69
C GLU A 301 13.13 -39.15 63.99
N THR A 302 13.21 -37.82 63.94
CA THR A 302 13.45 -37.00 65.15
C THR A 302 12.30 -37.09 66.15
N ARG A 303 11.05 -37.06 65.69
CA ARG A 303 9.86 -37.20 66.55
C ARG A 303 9.73 -38.59 67.17
N ASP A 304 10.14 -39.63 66.47
CA ASP A 304 10.16 -41.01 66.99
C ASP A 304 11.30 -41.22 68.00
N MET A 305 12.46 -40.58 67.81
CA MET A 305 13.55 -40.57 68.81
C MET A 305 13.15 -39.84 70.11
N GLU A 306 12.37 -38.76 70.03
CA GLU A 306 11.87 -38.05 71.22
C GLU A 306 10.81 -38.83 72.01
N ARG A 307 10.03 -39.70 71.36
CA ARG A 307 9.04 -40.58 72.02
C ARG A 307 9.66 -41.82 72.68
N SER A 308 10.92 -42.12 72.37
CA SER A 308 11.67 -43.28 72.86
C SER A 308 12.51 -42.99 74.11
N LYS A 309 12.50 -41.76 74.64
CA LYS A 309 13.16 -41.36 75.89
C LYS A 309 12.15 -41.21 77.03
#